data_AF-A0A183E7Z1-F1
#
_entry.id   AF-A0A183E7Z1-F1
#
_cell.length_a   1.000
_cell.length_b   1.000
_cell.length_c   1.000
_cell.angle_alpha   90.00
_cell.angle_beta   90.00
_cell.angle_gamma   90.00
#
_symmetry.space_group_name_H-M   'P 1'
#
loop_
_entity.id
_entity.type
_entity.pdbx_description
1 polymer ?
#
loop_
_entity_poly.entity_id
_entity_poly.type
_entity_poly.pdbx_seq_one_letter_code
_entity_poly.pdbx_strand_id
1 'polypeptide(L)'
;MGILDLQGDLLLLTNDHTDPIRAGDITVFKIDGRDIPIVHRVIKVHEKSNEETKFLTKGDNNQVDDRGLYAPGQYWLTRKDVIGRAKGFVPYVGMVTILMNDHPKLKYAVLIALGAFVILHRE
;
A
#
# COMPACT_ATOMS: atom_id res chain seq x y z
N MET A 1 -3.45 7.06 -3.06
CA MET A 1 -3.14 6.04 -4.08
C MET A 1 -3.42 4.67 -3.46
N GLY A 2 -3.98 3.72 -4.20
CA GLY A 2 -4.31 2.39 -3.68
C GLY A 2 -3.30 1.35 -4.15
N ILE A 3 -2.86 0.44 -3.28
CA ILE A 3 -2.02 -0.71 -3.66
C ILE A 3 -2.71 -1.98 -3.18
N LEU A 4 -2.74 -3.03 -4.02
CA LEU A 4 -3.24 -4.33 -3.62
C LEU A 4 -2.15 -5.09 -2.87
N ASP A 5 -2.50 -5.66 -1.73
CA ASP A 5 -1.61 -6.58 -1.03
C ASP A 5 -1.65 -7.99 -1.66
N LEU A 6 -0.81 -8.89 -1.16
CA LEU A 6 -0.72 -10.29 -1.64
C LEU A 6 -1.97 -11.13 -1.36
N GLN A 7 -2.86 -10.68 -0.48
CA GLN A 7 -4.10 -11.36 -0.11
C GLN A 7 -5.31 -10.84 -0.91
N GLY A 8 -5.12 -9.79 -1.72
CA GLY A 8 -6.18 -9.18 -2.50
C GLY A 8 -6.94 -8.09 -1.72
N ASP A 9 -6.32 -7.48 -0.72
CA ASP A 9 -6.88 -6.35 0.00
C ASP A 9 -6.37 -5.03 -0.59
N LEU A 10 -7.27 -4.04 -0.69
CA LEU A 10 -6.91 -2.72 -1.17
C LEU A 10 -6.40 -1.86 -0.01
N LEU A 11 -5.11 -1.59 0.01
CA LEU A 11 -4.48 -0.66 0.94
C LEU A 11 -4.68 0.78 0.46
N LEU A 12 -5.32 1.60 1.30
CA LEU A 12 -5.48 3.02 1.08
C LEU A 12 -4.27 3.77 1.61
N LEU A 13 -3.45 4.29 0.69
CA LEU A 13 -2.27 5.06 1.03
C LEU A 13 -2.55 6.56 1.03
N THR A 14 -2.17 7.20 2.13
CA THR A 14 -2.05 8.65 2.23
C THR A 14 -0.57 9.03 2.24
N ASN A 15 -0.24 10.16 1.60
CA ASN A 15 1.07 10.78 1.71
C ASN A 15 0.94 12.15 2.36
N ASP A 16 0.37 12.16 3.57
CA ASP A 16 0.29 13.38 4.36
C ASP A 16 1.63 13.62 5.05
N HIS A 17 2.24 14.77 4.76
CA HIS A 17 3.51 15.20 5.34
C HIS A 17 3.34 15.81 6.74
N THR A 18 2.12 16.23 7.11
CA THR A 18 1.81 16.86 8.40
C THR A 18 1.67 15.85 9.53
N ASP A 19 1.28 14.61 9.22
CA ASP A 19 1.13 13.54 10.21
C ASP A 19 2.48 12.81 10.41
N PRO A 20 3.11 12.84 11.61
CA PRO A 20 4.39 12.16 11.85
C PRO A 20 4.26 10.63 11.75
N ILE A 21 5.31 9.95 11.30
CA ILE A 21 5.34 8.48 11.21
C ILE A 21 5.51 7.92 12.62
N ARG A 22 4.66 6.98 13.00
CA ARG A 22 4.69 6.34 14.33
C ARG A 22 5.05 4.86 14.23
N ALA A 23 5.55 4.32 15.33
CA ALA A 23 5.71 2.87 15.44
C ALA A 23 4.34 2.19 15.35
N GLY A 24 4.26 1.11 14.57
CA GLY A 24 3.02 0.40 14.23
C GLY A 24 2.43 0.77 12.87
N ASP A 25 2.80 1.93 12.30
CA ASP A 25 2.33 2.35 10.98
C ASP A 25 2.82 1.40 9.88
N ILE A 26 1.95 1.11 8.91
CA ILE A 26 2.33 0.38 7.70
C ILE A 26 2.76 1.41 6.66
N THR A 27 4.02 1.37 6.26
CA THR A 27 4.60 2.30 5.29
C THR A 27 4.99 1.58 4.01
N VAL A 28 4.77 2.28 2.90
CA VAL A 28 5.23 1.87 1.58
C VAL A 28 6.41 2.74 1.23
N PHE A 29 7.57 2.11 1.04
CA PHE A 29 8.80 2.81 0.70
C PHE A 29 9.45 2.19 -0.53
N LYS A 30 10.24 3.01 -1.23
CA LYS A 30 11.05 2.58 -2.36
C LYS A 30 12.51 2.85 -2.03
N ILE A 31 13.36 1.92 -2.44
CA ILE A 31 14.81 2.00 -2.23
C ILE A 31 15.42 2.43 -3.55
N ASP A 32 16.38 3.36 -3.49
CA ASP A 32 17.15 3.77 -4.67
C ASP A 32 17.85 2.54 -5.28
N GLY A 33 17.58 2.29 -6.56
CA GLY A 33 18.08 1.12 -7.29
C GLY A 33 17.19 -0.13 -7.24
N ARG A 34 16.01 -0.07 -6.62
CA ARG A 34 14.97 -1.12 -6.75
C ARG A 34 13.68 -0.54 -7.31
N ASP A 35 13.12 -1.19 -8.32
CA ASP A 35 11.87 -0.75 -8.95
C ASP A 35 10.61 -1.14 -8.17
N ILE A 36 10.69 -2.20 -7.38
CA ILE A 36 9.55 -2.76 -6.65
C ILE A 36 9.41 -2.04 -5.29
N PRO A 37 8.28 -1.37 -5.01
CA PRO A 37 8.01 -0.79 -3.69
C PRO A 37 7.78 -1.88 -2.64
N ILE A 38 8.19 -1.61 -1.40
CA ILE A 38 8.12 -2.55 -0.28
C ILE A 38 7.13 -2.00 0.75
N VAL A 39 6.24 -2.87 1.24
CA VAL A 39 5.21 -2.54 2.24
C VAL A 39 5.53 -3.25 3.53
N HIS A 40 5.96 -2.53 4.58
CA HIS A 40 6.29 -3.13 5.87
C HIS A 40 5.82 -2.25 7.04
N ARG A 41 5.85 -2.83 8.25
CA ARG A 41 5.45 -2.15 9.48
C ARG A 41 6.64 -1.44 10.10
N VAL A 42 6.43 -0.20 10.53
CA VAL A 42 7.41 0.57 11.29
C VAL A 42 7.51 -0.02 12.70
N ILE A 43 8.70 -0.48 13.09
CA ILE A 43 8.95 -1.03 14.43
C ILE A 43 9.58 -0.01 15.37
N LYS A 44 10.38 0.91 14.83
CA LYS A 44 11.07 1.93 15.63
C LYS A 44 11.18 3.23 14.87
N VAL A 45 10.93 4.34 15.56
CA VAL A 45 11.06 5.70 15.05
C VAL A 45 12.04 6.46 15.93
N HIS A 46 12.97 7.16 15.30
CA HIS A 46 13.82 8.17 15.92
C HIS A 46 13.48 9.50 15.27
N GLU A 47 12.76 10.33 16.00
CA GLU A 47 12.37 11.65 15.56
C GLU A 47 13.29 12.68 16.24
N LYS A 48 14.04 13.43 15.43
CA LYS A 48 14.86 14.55 15.91
C LYS A 48 14.24 15.89 15.50
N SER A 49 13.59 15.92 14.33
CA SER A 49 12.70 16.98 13.83
C SER A 49 11.77 16.38 12.76
N ASN A 50 10.74 17.11 12.32
CA ASN A 50 9.84 16.68 11.24
C ASN A 50 10.57 16.28 9.94
N GLU A 51 11.72 16.91 9.68
CA GLU A 51 12.55 16.65 8.49
C GLU A 51 13.61 15.57 8.73
N GLU A 52 14.08 15.40 9.97
CA GLU A 52 15.04 14.36 10.38
C GLU A 52 14.36 13.19 11.11
N THR A 53 13.28 12.66 10.53
CA THR A 53 12.66 11.42 11.02
C THR A 53 13.33 10.21 10.39
N LYS A 54 13.93 9.37 11.24
CA LYS A 54 14.54 8.08 10.85
C LYS A 54 13.71 6.94 11.42
N PHE A 55 13.38 5.95 10.61
CA PHE A 55 12.60 4.81 11.08
C PHE A 55 13.15 3.49 10.56
N LEU A 56 12.79 2.43 11.28
CA LEU A 56 13.14 1.05 10.98
C LEU A 56 11.85 0.29 10.73
N THR A 57 11.78 -0.40 9.60
CA THR A 57 10.67 -1.29 9.26
C THR A 57 11.05 -2.75 9.48
N LYS A 58 10.02 -3.57 9.66
CA LYS A 58 10.08 -5.02 9.69
C LYS A 58 8.89 -5.59 8.90
N GLY A 59 9.15 -6.57 8.05
CA GLY A 59 8.10 -7.39 7.45
C GLY A 59 7.40 -8.23 8.53
N ASP A 60 6.06 -8.27 8.50
CA ASP A 60 5.25 -8.96 9.52
C ASP A 60 5.56 -10.47 9.61
N ASN A 61 6.15 -11.06 8.56
CA ASN A 61 6.53 -12.49 8.51
C ASN A 61 8.05 -12.75 8.60
N ASN A 62 8.87 -11.73 8.86
CA ASN A 62 10.33 -11.88 8.94
C ASN A 62 10.82 -11.96 10.39
N GLN A 63 11.73 -12.89 10.68
CA GLN A 63 12.39 -12.95 12.00
C GLN A 63 13.41 -11.83 12.20
N VAL A 64 14.01 -11.34 11.11
CA VAL A 64 15.08 -10.34 11.11
C VAL A 64 14.53 -8.99 10.62
N ASP A 65 15.10 -7.88 11.10
CA ASP A 65 14.75 -6.53 10.65
C ASP A 65 15.17 -6.29 9.19
N ASP A 66 14.50 -5.37 8.49
CA ASP A 66 14.69 -5.17 7.04
C ASP A 66 15.98 -4.43 6.65
N ARG A 67 16.95 -4.30 7.57
CA ARG A 67 18.22 -3.60 7.31
C ARG A 67 18.99 -4.21 6.14
N GLY A 68 18.85 -5.52 5.92
CA GLY A 68 19.45 -6.22 4.78
C GLY A 68 18.77 -5.93 3.44
N LEU A 69 17.57 -5.32 3.44
CA LEU A 69 16.85 -4.96 2.22
C LEU A 69 17.21 -3.56 1.72
N TYR A 70 17.68 -2.68 2.63
CA TYR A 70 18.02 -1.28 2.33
C TYR A 70 19.21 -1.16 1.36
N ALA A 71 19.40 0.04 0.82
CA ALA A 71 20.56 0.35 -0.01
C ALA A 71 21.87 0.10 0.77
N PRO A 72 22.98 -0.27 0.10
CA PRO A 72 24.26 -0.47 0.77
C PRO A 72 24.66 0.74 1.64
N GLY A 73 24.92 0.51 2.93
CA GLY A 73 25.27 1.56 3.90
C GLY A 73 24.08 2.34 4.49
N GLN A 74 22.85 2.06 4.06
CA GLN A 74 21.64 2.64 4.62
C GLN A 74 21.12 1.76 5.77
N TYR A 75 21.12 2.28 7.00
CA TYR A 75 20.62 1.57 8.19
C TYR A 75 19.23 2.01 8.63
N TRP A 76 18.77 3.16 8.14
CA TRP A 76 17.52 3.80 8.51
C TRP A 76 16.82 4.30 7.26
N LEU A 77 15.51 4.17 7.22
CA LEU A 77 14.67 4.82 6.22
C LEU A 77 14.38 6.24 6.67
N THR A 78 14.31 7.13 5.70
CA THR A 78 13.99 8.54 5.89
C THR A 78 12.68 8.87 5.17
N ARG A 79 12.09 10.03 5.49
CA ARG A 79 10.78 10.37 4.93
C ARG A 79 10.76 10.53 3.41
N LYS A 80 11.90 10.86 2.79
CA LYS A 80 12.05 10.91 1.33
C LYS A 80 11.91 9.54 0.64
N ASP A 81 12.16 8.45 1.36
CA ASP A 81 12.09 7.09 0.82
C ASP A 81 10.63 6.56 0.86
N VAL A 82 9.75 7.23 1.60
CA VAL A 82 8.35 6.85 1.78
C VAL A 82 7.51 7.36 0.63
N ILE A 83 6.84 6.45 -0.06
CA ILE A 83 5.84 6.78 -1.08
C ILE A 83 4.49 7.10 -0.41
N GLY A 84 4.15 6.38 0.66
CA GLY A 84 2.93 6.62 1.41
C GLY A 84 2.77 5.72 2.63
N ARG A 85 1.70 5.96 3.37
CA ARG A 85 1.34 5.22 4.58
C ARG A 85 -0.07 4.64 4.43
N ALA A 86 -0.24 3.37 4.78
CA ALA A 86 -1.56 2.76 4.80
C ALA A 86 -2.37 3.29 5.99
N LYS A 87 -3.53 3.88 5.72
CA LYS A 87 -4.48 4.37 6.74
C LYS A 87 -5.70 3.48 6.89
N GLY A 88 -5.93 2.59 5.94
CA GLY A 88 -7.02 1.64 5.96
C GLY A 88 -6.80 0.56 4.91
N PHE A 89 -7.50 -0.54 5.08
CA PHE A 89 -7.59 -1.59 4.08
C PHE A 89 -9.06 -1.88 3.82
N VAL A 90 -9.40 -2.14 2.56
CA VAL A 90 -10.72 -2.64 2.19
C VAL A 90 -10.54 -4.10 1.81
N PRO A 91 -11.03 -5.04 2.63
CA PRO A 91 -10.81 -6.46 2.37
C PRO A 91 -11.56 -6.92 1.11
N TYR A 92 -11.02 -7.92 0.43
CA TYR A 92 -11.66 -8.65 -0.68
C TYR A 92 -11.88 -7.87 -2.00
N VAL A 93 -11.59 -6.57 -2.06
CA VAL A 93 -11.71 -5.77 -3.30
C VAL A 93 -10.80 -6.31 -4.41
N GLY A 94 -9.61 -6.76 -4.06
CA GLY A 94 -8.69 -7.42 -4.99
C GLY A 94 -9.24 -8.73 -5.51
N MET A 95 -9.94 -9.53 -4.71
CA MET A 95 -10.59 -10.76 -5.21
C MET A 95 -11.69 -10.45 -6.24
N VAL A 96 -12.49 -9.41 -6.02
CA VAL A 96 -13.48 -8.95 -7.01
C VAL A 96 -12.77 -8.50 -8.29
N THR A 97 -11.66 -7.77 -8.16
CA THR A 97 -10.87 -7.30 -9.31
C THR A 97 -10.27 -8.47 -10.09
N ILE A 98 -9.68 -9.46 -9.40
CA ILE A 98 -9.13 -10.68 -10.00
C ILE A 98 -10.24 -11.46 -10.70
N LEU A 99 -11.39 -11.67 -10.04
CA LEU A 99 -12.53 -12.37 -10.63
C LEU A 99 -13.05 -11.68 -11.91
N MET A 100 -13.15 -10.34 -11.89
CA MET A 100 -13.55 -9.56 -13.07
C MET A 100 -12.52 -9.63 -14.20
N ASN A 101 -11.23 -9.74 -13.87
CA ASN A 101 -10.15 -9.85 -14.85
C ASN A 101 -10.07 -11.27 -15.45
N ASP A 102 -10.18 -12.30 -14.62
CA ASP A 102 -10.09 -13.72 -15.02
C ASP A 102 -11.34 -14.19 -15.78
N HIS A 103 -12.49 -13.54 -15.58
CA HIS A 103 -13.73 -13.86 -16.28
C HIS A 103 -14.25 -12.67 -17.07
N PRO A 104 -13.70 -12.40 -18.27
CA PRO A 104 -14.14 -11.27 -19.11
C PRO A 104 -15.63 -11.36 -19.49
N LYS A 105 -16.19 -12.58 -19.60
CA LYS A 105 -17.64 -12.77 -19.83
C LYS A 105 -18.50 -12.20 -18.69
N LEU A 106 -18.07 -12.34 -17.44
CA LEU A 106 -18.77 -11.79 -16.27
C LEU A 106 -18.77 -10.25 -16.31
N LYS A 107 -17.63 -9.65 -16.66
CA LYS A 107 -17.50 -8.20 -16.84
C LYS A 107 -18.51 -7.66 -17.87
N TYR A 108 -18.61 -8.32 -19.04
CA TYR A 108 -19.58 -7.91 -20.06
C TYR A 108 -21.03 -8.09 -19.62
N ALA A 109 -21.35 -9.18 -18.90
CA ALA A 109 -22.70 -9.41 -18.37
C ALA A 109 -23.11 -8.31 -17.37
N VAL A 110 -22.22 -7.90 -16.47
CA VAL A 110 -22.47 -6.82 -15.50
C VAL A 110 -22.70 -5.48 -16.21
N LEU A 111 -21.90 -5.16 -17.23
CA LEU A 111 -22.07 -3.93 -18.02
C LEU A 111 -23.40 -3.90 -18.77
N ILE A 112 -23.83 -5.02 -19.35
CA ILE A 112 -25.14 -5.14 -20.02
C ILE A 112 -26.28 -4.98 -19.02
N ALA A 113 -26.18 -5.62 -17.85
CA ALA A 113 -27.20 -5.52 -16.81
C ALA A 113 -27.32 -4.08 -16.27
N LEU A 114 -26.19 -3.39 -16.05
CA LEU A 114 -26.19 -1.98 -15.65
C LEU A 114 -26.77 -1.07 -16.73
N GLY A 115 -26.40 -1.30 -18.01
CA GLY A 115 -26.97 -0.55 -19.13
C GLY A 115 -28.49 -0.74 -19.23
N ALA A 116 -28.96 -1.98 -19.10
CA ALA A 116 -30.39 -2.29 -19.07
C ALA A 116 -31.08 -1.63 -17.87
N PHE A 117 -30.49 -1.69 -16.68
CA PHE A 117 -31.02 -1.05 -15.48
C PHE A 117 -31.17 0.46 -15.66
N VAL A 118 -30.13 1.14 -16.17
CA VAL A 118 -30.19 2.59 -16.43
C VAL A 118 -31.26 2.93 -17.46
N ILE A 119 -31.42 2.13 -18.52
CA ILE A 119 -32.47 2.36 -19.53
C ILE A 119 -33.87 2.15 -18.92
N LEU A 120 -34.05 1.12 -18.10
CA LEU A 120 -35.33 0.80 -17.45
C LEU A 120 -35.72 1.77 -16.34
N HIS A 121 -34.74 2.41 -15.67
CA HIS A 121 -34.96 3.45 -14.66
C HIS A 121 -34.89 4.87 -15.22
N ARG A 122 -34.90 5.04 -16.55
CA ARG A 122 -34.81 6.37 -17.20
C ARG A 122 -36.17 7.05 -17.42
N GLU A 123 -37.19 6.66 -16.68
CA GLU A 123 -38.49 7.34 -16.54
C GLU A 123 -38.58 7.99 -15.17
#